data_AF-A0A2D6Q7S8-F1
#
_entry.id   AF-A0A2D6Q7S8-F1
#
_cell.length_a   1.000
_cell.length_b   1.000
_cell.length_c   1.000
_cell.angle_alpha   90.00
_cell.angle_beta   90.00
_cell.angle_gamma   90.00
#
_symmetry.space_group_name_H-M   'P 1'
#
loop_
_entity.id
_entity.type
_entity.pdbx_description
1 polymer ?
#
loop_
_entity_poly.entity_id
_entity_poly.type
_entity_poly.pdbx_seq_one_letter_code
_entity_poly.pdbx_strand_id
1 'polypeptide(L)' 'MLNIFKFLGILGLILIISGVLIKKRNRKTRDYIYIVGGIFLTAYSYYIKDYIFITLQIIFVVVALYDLIRMHKS' A
#
# COMPACT_ATOMS: atom_id res chain seq x y z
N MET A 1 5.89 0.31 23.43
CA MET A 1 5.46 1.20 22.32
C MET A 1 6.02 0.80 20.95
N LEU A 2 7.32 0.45 20.81
CA LEU A 2 7.93 0.05 19.52
C LEU A 2 7.27 -1.17 18.83
N ASN A 3 6.69 -2.10 19.59
CA ASN A 3 6.16 -3.35 19.04
C ASN A 3 4.90 -3.15 18.19
N ILE A 4 4.04 -2.18 18.55
CA ILE A 4 2.78 -1.93 17.81
C ILE A 4 3.07 -1.31 16.44
N PHE A 5 4.00 -0.36 16.37
CA PHE A 5 4.40 0.25 15.10
C PHE A 5 5.12 -0.75 14.19
N LYS A 6 6.04 -1.56 14.73
CA LYS A 6 6.66 -2.67 13.98
C LYS A 6 5.62 -3.66 13.46
N PHE A 7 4.62 -4.01 14.27
CA PHE A 7 3.54 -4.89 13.85
C PHE A 7 2.70 -4.27 12.73
N LEU A 8 2.39 -2.96 12.80
CA LEU A 8 1.75 -2.22 11.72
C LEU A 8 2.58 -2.23 10.43
N GLY A 9 3.90 -2.06 10.53
CA GLY A 9 4.81 -2.13 9.40
C GLY A 9 4.83 -3.51 8.74
N ILE A 10 4.92 -4.57 9.54
CA ILE A 10 4.86 -5.96 9.05
C ILE A 10 3.51 -6.24 8.38
N LEU A 11 2.40 -5.82 8.98
CA LEU A 11 1.07 -5.95 8.40
C LEU A 11 0.94 -5.18 7.07
N GLY A 12 1.45 -3.95 7.02
CA GLY A 12 1.46 -3.15 5.79
C GLY A 12 2.26 -3.83 4.67
N LEU A 13 3.40 -4.43 4.99
CA LEU A 13 4.24 -5.16 4.03
C LEU A 13 3.52 -6.41 3.51
N ILE A 14 2.91 -7.19 4.41
CA ILE A 14 2.14 -8.38 4.05
C ILE A 14 0.97 -7.99 3.14
N LEU A 15 0.23 -6.93 3.47
CA LEU A 15 -0.86 -6.41 2.65
C LEU A 15 -0.39 -6.04 1.24
N ILE A 16 0.73 -5.32 1.10
CA ILE A 16 1.25 -4.95 -0.22
C ILE A 16 1.68 -6.19 -1.00
N ILE A 17 2.41 -7.13 -0.40
CA ILE A 17 2.81 -8.38 -1.06
C ILE A 17 1.60 -9.21 -1.49
N SER A 18 0.58 -9.31 -0.65
CA SER A 18 -0.69 -9.95 -0.99
C SER A 18 -1.39 -9.24 -2.16
N GLY A 19 -1.36 -7.90 -2.21
CA GLY A 19 -1.83 -7.12 -3.34
C GLY A 19 -1.11 -7.48 -4.65
N VAL A 20 0.22 -7.62 -4.61
CA VAL A 20 1.03 -8.03 -5.78
C VAL A 20 0.65 -9.42 -6.28
N LEU A 21 0.36 -10.35 -5.36
CA LEU A 21 0.02 -11.74 -5.69
C LEU A 21 -1.40 -11.91 -6.26
N ILE A 22 -2.29 -10.94 -6.08
CA ILE A 22 -3.65 -11.00 -6.62
C ILE A 22 -3.63 -10.85 -8.14
N LYS A 23 -4.07 -11.91 -8.84
CA LYS A 23 -4.17 -11.95 -10.30
C LYS A 23 -5.02 -10.81 -10.86
N LYS A 24 -4.65 -10.37 -12.07
CA LYS A 24 -5.26 -9.32 -12.93
C LYS A 24 -6.79 -9.37 -13.11
N ARG A 25 -7.49 -10.40 -12.64
CA ARG A 25 -8.96 -10.55 -12.74
C ARG A 25 -9.70 -9.76 -11.66
N ASN A 26 -9.11 -9.59 -10.46
CA ASN A 26 -9.69 -8.83 -9.34
C ASN A 26 -8.93 -7.53 -9.10
N ARG A 27 -8.83 -6.71 -10.15
CA ARG A 27 -8.03 -5.47 -10.09
C ARG A 27 -8.54 -4.48 -9.05
N LYS A 28 -9.86 -4.33 -8.88
CA LYS A 28 -10.45 -3.48 -7.83
C LYS A 28 -9.97 -3.89 -6.43
N THR A 29 -10.04 -5.18 -6.11
CA THR A 29 -9.58 -5.70 -4.81
C THR A 29 -8.10 -5.46 -4.59
N ARG A 30 -7.28 -5.64 -5.63
CA ARG A 30 -5.85 -5.34 -5.58
C ARG A 30 -5.58 -3.87 -5.26
N ASP A 31 -6.25 -2.96 -5.95
CA ASP A 31 -6.02 -1.52 -5.77
C ASP A 31 -6.46 -1.07 -4.37
N TYR A 32 -7.58 -1.60 -3.84
CA TYR A 32 -7.97 -1.39 -2.44
C TYR A 32 -6.92 -1.90 -1.46
N ILE A 33 -6.38 -3.11 -1.66
CA ILE A 33 -5.35 -3.68 -0.79
C ILE A 33 -4.06 -2.85 -0.85
N TYR A 34 -3.69 -2.34 -2.02
CA TYR A 34 -2.54 -1.46 -2.17
C TYR A 34 -2.72 -0.12 -1.50
N ILE A 35 -3.90 0.49 -1.60
CA ILE A 35 -4.19 1.76 -0.93
C ILE A 35 -4.14 1.56 0.59
N VAL A 36 -4.82 0.53 1.10
CA VAL A 36 -4.84 0.22 2.55
C VAL A 36 -3.46 -0.16 3.05
N GLY A 37 -2.75 -1.07 2.38
CA GLY A 37 -1.40 -1.48 2.74
C GLY A 37 -0.39 -0.34 2.64
N GLY A 38 -0.52 0.52 1.62
CA GLY A 38 0.29 1.72 1.43
C GLY A 38 0.13 2.74 2.56
N ILE A 39 -1.10 2.99 3.03
CA ILE A 39 -1.38 3.88 4.16
C ILE A 39 -0.74 3.35 5.44
N PHE A 40 -0.91 2.06 5.74
CA PHE A 40 -0.31 1.42 6.92
C PHE A 40 1.22 1.46 6.89
N LEU A 41 1.83 1.19 5.72
CA LEU A 41 3.28 1.21 5.59
C LEU A 41 3.84 2.63 5.62
N THR A 42 3.14 3.61 5.04
CA THR A 42 3.53 5.02 5.11
C THR A 42 3.55 5.52 6.55
N ALA A 43 2.54 5.16 7.36
CA ALA A 43 2.50 5.50 8.78
C ALA A 43 3.69 4.91 9.56
N TYR A 44 4.08 3.68 9.25
CA TYR A 44 5.26 3.04 9.83
C TYR A 44 6.58 3.69 9.36
N SER A 45 6.73 3.95 8.06
CA SER A 45 7.93 4.58 7.52
C SER A 45 8.09 6.02 8.00
N TYR A 46 6.99 6.75 8.21
CA TYR A 46 7.03 8.06 8.88
C TYR A 46 7.55 7.95 10.32
N TYR A 47 7.13 6.92 11.06
CA TYR A 47 7.61 6.66 12.41
C TYR A 47 9.12 6.35 12.47
N ILE A 48 9.64 5.59 11.49
CA ILE A 48 11.08 5.31 11.36
C ILE A 48 11.86 6.46 10.70
N LYS A 49 11.16 7.46 10.14
CA LYS A 49 11.71 8.55 9.32
C LYS A 49 12.45 8.03 8.08
N ASP A 50 11.95 6.96 7.48
CA ASP A 50 12.45 6.42 6.22
C ASP A 50 11.81 7.16 5.03
N TYR A 51 12.46 8.23 4.60
CA TYR A 51 11.99 9.08 3.51
C TYR A 51 11.92 8.38 2.16
N ILE A 52 12.75 7.35 1.93
CA ILE A 52 12.75 6.60 0.66
C ILE A 52 11.47 5.78 0.57
N PHE A 53 11.16 5.02 1.63
CA PHE A 53 9.95 4.20 1.67
C PHE A 53 8.66 5.04 1.66
N ILE A 54 8.65 6.19 2.34
CA ILE A 54 7.51 7.12 2.31
C ILE A 54 7.24 7.58 0.87
N THR A 55 8.30 7.99 0.16
CA THR A 55 8.18 8.49 -1.22
C THR A 55 7.66 7.39 -2.15
N LEU A 56 8.22 6.18 -2.03
CA LEU A 56 7.77 5.03 -2.82
C LEU A 56 6.29 4.73 -2.57
N GLN A 57 5.84 4.77 -1.31
CA GLN A 57 4.47 4.43 -0.95
C GLN A 57 3.47 5.48 -1.42
N ILE A 58 3.83 6.76 -1.37
CA ILE A 58 3.01 7.83 -1.94
C ILE A 58 2.84 7.62 -3.44
N ILE A 59 3.93 7.39 -4.19
CA ILE A 59 3.86 7.14 -5.65
C ILE A 59 2.99 5.91 -5.92
N PHE A 60 3.17 4.84 -5.15
CA PHE A 60 2.44 3.60 -5.33
C PHE A 60 0.94 3.76 -5.09
N VAL A 61 0.54 4.50 -4.04
CA VAL A 61 -0.87 4.81 -3.74
C VAL A 61 -1.48 5.68 -4.84
N VAL A 62 -0.75 6.68 -5.35
CA VAL A 62 -1.21 7.53 -6.47
C VAL A 62 -1.44 6.71 -7.73
N VAL A 63 -0.52 5.81 -8.08
CA VAL A 63 -0.67 4.92 -9.24
C VAL A 63 -1.85 3.97 -9.07
N ALA A 64 -2.04 3.39 -7.87
CA ALA A 64 -3.18 2.52 -7.59
C ALA A 64 -4.52 3.27 -7.70
N LEU A 65 -4.58 4.52 -7.22
CA LEU A 65 -5.75 5.39 -7.38
C LEU A 65 -6.04 5.70 -8.85
N TYR A 66 -4.99 5.99 -9.64
CA TYR A 66 -5.15 6.25 -11.07
C TYR A 66 -5.65 5.02 -11.83
N ASP A 67 -5.11 3.83 -11.54
CA ASP A 67 -5.56 2.56 -12.15
C ASP A 67 -7.03 2.26 -11.77
N LEU A 68 -7.41 2.51 -10.51
CA LEU A 68 -8.78 2.34 -10.02
C LEU A 68 -9.79 3.26 -10.75
N ILE A 69 -9.46 4.55 -10.91
CA ILE A 69 -10.31 5.52 -11.63
C ILE A 69 -10.39 5.16 -13.12
N ARG A 70 -9.26 4.79 -13.74
CA ARG A 70 -9.20 4.43 -15.16
C ARG A 70 -10.01 3.18 -15.47
N MET A 71 -10.04 2.19 -14.57
CA MET A 71 -10.85 0.98 -14.73
C MET A 71 -12.35 1.22 -14.68
N HIS A 72 -12.83 2.28 -14.02
CA HIS A 72 -14.25 2.61 -14.02
C HIS A 72 -14.72 3.23 -15.35
N LYS A 73 -13.78 3.60 -16.23
CA LYS A 73 -14.06 4.28 -17.50
C LYS A 73 -14.08 3.36 -18.73
N SER A 74 -14.05 2.03 -18.53
CA SER A 74 -14.11 1.02 -19.60
C SER A 74 -15.36 0.18 -19.54
#